data_AF-A0A846BRD9-F1
#
_entry.id   AF-A0A846BRD9-F1
#
_cell.length_a   1.000
_cell.length_b   1.000
_cell.length_c   1.000
_cell.angle_alpha   90.00
_cell.angle_beta   90.00
_cell.angle_gamma   90.00
#
_symmetry.space_group_name_H-M   'P 1'
#
loop_
_entity.id
_entity.type
_entity.pdbx_description
1 polymer ?
#
loop_
_entity_poly.entity_id
_entity_poly.type
_entity_poly.pdbx_seq_one_letter_code
_entity_poly.pdbx_strand_id
1 'polypeptide(L)'
;MVSDLEKTTTTKTFDTEVDRILEQFGGQFQEIADRPHRLIKQILLQTKGQPLLIQELCKHITARGYIPAGEEEKQVKQLLQNHVVTELRFYLEKLQPVETPPPKHRLETRKKSSQSPAQNTVIHNQGKKKEGSVRIIFFMVALIVVNAAIVIASPYIGILCGMVGNCESYKRKLEEAKVKLDEAQILEPQDQDQLEGQRAQIEQAIEPLSKIPKNAQVYPQVEYVQQLAQKEIKIRQAKIFIEEANKAHLDALQEIDKSEDITIKQSVEKKCKFIEQAEIFWTTAMEKEQEAINKVGELEQVEGLVQYSQTLNKQNLANYQSLKEDAASQFSNILQCRLGGDPIWNKQNQSPD
;
A
#
# COMPACT_ATOMS: atom_id res chain seq x y z
N MET A 1 24.04 8.20 42.78
CA MET A 1 24.16 9.02 41.57
C MET A 1 23.96 8.09 40.38
N VAL A 2 22.75 8.18 39.86
CA VAL A 2 22.16 7.69 38.60
C VAL A 2 23.04 6.77 37.73
N SER A 3 22.76 5.48 37.87
CA SER A 3 22.63 4.56 36.75
C SER A 3 21.44 5.02 35.91
N ASP A 4 21.61 5.27 34.61
CA ASP A 4 20.53 5.29 33.60
C ASP A 4 21.15 5.46 32.20
N LEU A 5 21.38 4.35 31.49
CA LEU A 5 21.50 4.40 30.03
C LEU A 5 21.09 3.07 29.39
N GLU A 6 19.81 2.75 29.46
CA GLU A 6 19.18 1.80 28.53
C GLU A 6 17.97 2.50 27.89
N LYS A 7 18.18 3.06 26.71
CA LYS A 7 17.10 3.37 25.76
C LYS A 7 17.20 2.42 24.59
N THR A 8 16.18 1.56 24.53
CA THR A 8 15.83 0.61 23.49
C THR A 8 15.98 1.16 22.08
N THR A 9 16.84 0.52 21.29
CA THR A 9 17.04 0.75 19.84
C THR A 9 16.60 -0.52 19.10
N THR A 10 15.35 -0.59 18.64
CA THR A 10 14.77 -1.77 17.94
C THR A 10 14.74 -1.63 16.42
N THR A 11 15.63 -0.84 15.84
CA THR A 11 15.86 -0.75 14.37
C THR A 11 17.21 -1.31 13.93
N LYS A 12 18.07 -1.77 14.85
CA LYS A 12 19.39 -2.37 14.54
C LYS A 12 19.34 -3.87 14.19
N THR A 13 18.21 -4.53 14.34
CA THR A 13 18.14 -6.00 14.29
C THR A 13 18.12 -6.58 12.88
N PHE A 14 17.53 -5.89 11.90
CA PHE A 14 17.43 -6.41 10.53
C PHE A 14 18.79 -6.48 9.84
N ASP A 15 19.61 -5.43 9.96
CA ASP A 15 20.96 -5.43 9.42
C ASP A 15 21.81 -6.54 10.05
N THR A 16 21.64 -6.77 11.36
CA THR A 16 22.38 -7.81 12.09
C THR A 16 22.05 -9.24 11.60
N GLU A 17 20.80 -9.50 11.24
CA GLU A 17 20.39 -10.84 10.77
C GLU A 17 20.84 -11.11 9.34
N VAL A 18 20.74 -10.11 8.47
CA VAL A 18 21.29 -10.19 7.10
C VAL A 18 22.80 -10.44 7.14
N ASP A 19 23.53 -9.68 7.94
CA ASP A 19 24.98 -9.84 8.09
C ASP A 19 25.33 -11.24 8.60
N ARG A 20 24.61 -11.74 9.62
CA ARG A 20 24.81 -13.10 10.14
C ARG A 20 24.57 -14.18 9.08
N ILE A 21 23.56 -14.03 8.24
CA ILE A 21 23.29 -14.98 7.14
C ILE A 21 24.42 -14.90 6.11
N LEU A 22 24.85 -13.70 5.72
CA LEU A 22 25.93 -13.53 4.76
C LEU A 22 27.28 -14.04 5.29
N GLU A 23 27.57 -13.86 6.57
CA GLU A 23 28.74 -14.46 7.24
C GLU A 23 28.68 -15.99 7.22
N GLN A 24 27.49 -16.57 7.49
CA GLN A 24 27.29 -18.01 7.46
C GLN A 24 27.58 -18.63 6.08
N PHE A 25 27.22 -17.94 4.99
CA PHE A 25 27.41 -18.44 3.62
C PHE A 25 28.66 -17.88 2.92
N GLY A 26 29.32 -16.87 3.48
CA GLY A 26 30.40 -16.12 2.84
C GLY A 26 31.57 -17.00 2.42
N GLY A 27 31.95 -17.99 3.24
CA GLY A 27 33.00 -18.95 2.89
C GLY A 27 32.64 -19.81 1.66
N GLN A 28 31.39 -20.29 1.59
CA GLN A 28 30.92 -21.10 0.46
C GLN A 28 30.88 -20.29 -0.84
N PHE A 29 30.55 -18.99 -0.77
CA PHE A 29 30.57 -18.13 -1.94
C PHE A 29 31.97 -17.94 -2.54
N GLN A 30 33.02 -17.96 -1.71
CA GLN A 30 34.40 -17.89 -2.22
C GLN A 30 34.79 -19.15 -3.01
N GLU A 31 34.20 -20.30 -2.68
CA GLU A 31 34.50 -21.57 -3.34
C GLU A 31 33.71 -21.74 -4.65
N ILE A 32 32.48 -21.22 -4.70
CA ILE A 32 31.58 -21.48 -5.82
C ILE A 32 31.48 -20.34 -6.82
N ALA A 33 32.05 -19.15 -6.57
CA ALA A 33 31.93 -18.03 -7.50
C ALA A 33 33.25 -17.32 -7.73
N ASP A 34 33.55 -16.99 -8.99
CA ASP A 34 34.75 -16.18 -9.33
C ASP A 34 34.69 -14.77 -8.73
N ARG A 35 33.48 -14.23 -8.52
CA ARG A 35 33.25 -12.89 -7.97
C ARG A 35 32.21 -12.93 -6.83
N PRO A 36 32.58 -13.44 -5.64
CA PRO A 36 31.64 -13.64 -4.54
C PRO A 36 30.96 -12.35 -4.08
N HIS A 37 31.69 -11.23 -4.08
CA HIS A 37 31.13 -9.90 -3.73
C HIS A 37 30.00 -9.48 -4.69
N ARG A 38 30.11 -9.82 -5.99
CA ARG A 38 29.09 -9.49 -6.99
C ARG A 38 27.85 -10.37 -6.80
N LEU A 39 28.06 -11.65 -6.49
CA LEU A 39 26.99 -12.58 -6.16
C LEU A 39 26.19 -12.11 -4.93
N ILE A 40 26.88 -11.76 -3.83
CA ILE A 40 26.25 -11.21 -2.61
C ILE A 40 25.44 -9.95 -2.94
N LYS A 41 26.01 -9.03 -3.71
CA LYS A 41 25.30 -7.80 -4.13
C LYS A 41 24.02 -8.11 -4.92
N GLN A 42 24.06 -9.09 -5.82
CA GLN A 42 22.88 -9.49 -6.59
C GLN A 42 21.83 -10.17 -5.71
N ILE A 43 22.24 -11.03 -4.75
CA ILE A 43 21.33 -11.63 -3.78
C ILE A 43 20.59 -10.54 -3.01
N LEU A 44 21.31 -9.58 -2.42
CA LEU A 44 20.71 -8.47 -1.65
C LEU A 44 19.76 -7.62 -2.49
N LEU A 45 20.15 -7.29 -3.73
CA LEU A 45 19.33 -6.49 -4.63
C LEU A 45 18.02 -7.21 -4.98
N GLN A 46 18.09 -8.51 -5.28
CA GLN A 46 16.92 -9.28 -5.71
C GLN A 46 15.97 -9.62 -4.55
N THR A 47 16.49 -9.77 -3.33
CA THR A 47 15.68 -10.07 -2.14
C THR A 47 15.23 -8.82 -1.38
N LYS A 48 15.69 -7.63 -1.78
CA LYS A 48 15.45 -6.36 -1.08
C LYS A 48 15.82 -6.43 0.41
N GLY A 49 16.87 -7.17 0.76
CA GLY A 49 17.34 -7.29 2.14
C GLY A 49 16.50 -8.18 3.06
N GLN A 50 15.52 -8.94 2.55
CA GLN A 50 14.67 -9.78 3.40
C GLN A 50 15.44 -11.04 3.88
N PRO A 51 15.64 -11.24 5.21
CA PRO A 51 16.51 -12.30 5.73
C PRO A 51 16.10 -13.72 5.29
N LEU A 52 14.81 -14.05 5.35
CA LEU A 52 14.29 -15.36 4.95
C LEU A 52 14.56 -15.66 3.47
N LEU A 53 14.40 -14.65 2.61
CA LEU A 53 14.66 -14.78 1.18
C LEU A 53 16.14 -14.98 0.90
N ILE A 54 16.98 -14.20 1.57
CA ILE A 54 18.43 -14.31 1.46
C ILE A 54 18.85 -15.71 1.88
N GLN A 55 18.36 -16.20 3.02
CA GLN A 55 18.74 -17.51 3.54
C GLN A 55 18.39 -18.65 2.58
N GLU A 56 17.17 -18.70 2.05
CA GLU A 56 16.77 -19.76 1.10
C GLU A 56 17.49 -19.65 -0.23
N LEU A 57 17.63 -18.44 -0.77
CA LEU A 57 18.36 -18.23 -2.00
C LEU A 57 19.83 -18.63 -1.86
N CYS A 58 20.47 -18.30 -0.73
CA CYS A 58 21.84 -18.73 -0.42
C CYS A 58 21.97 -20.26 -0.41
N LYS A 59 21.04 -20.99 0.23
CA LYS A 59 21.06 -22.47 0.23
C LYS A 59 20.95 -23.05 -1.18
N HIS A 60 20.08 -22.49 -2.03
CA HIS A 60 19.93 -22.97 -3.41
C HIS A 60 21.15 -22.68 -4.27
N ILE A 61 21.76 -21.50 -4.08
CA ILE A 61 22.98 -21.12 -4.80
C ILE A 61 24.12 -22.07 -4.43
N THR A 62 24.32 -22.35 -3.14
CA THR A 62 25.42 -23.22 -2.71
C THR A 62 25.22 -24.69 -3.10
N ALA A 63 23.97 -25.14 -3.25
CA ALA A 63 23.66 -26.47 -3.75
C ALA A 63 23.91 -26.64 -5.27
N ARG A 64 23.92 -25.55 -6.05
CA ARG A 64 23.99 -25.60 -7.52
C ARG A 64 25.41 -25.74 -8.07
N GLY A 65 26.41 -25.43 -7.26
CA GLY A 65 27.83 -25.53 -7.62
C GLY A 65 28.38 -24.25 -8.24
N TYR A 66 29.44 -24.40 -9.04
CA TYR A 66 30.27 -23.29 -9.51
C TYR A 66 29.54 -22.32 -10.45
N ILE A 67 29.81 -21.03 -10.27
CA ILE A 67 29.23 -19.87 -10.97
C ILE A 67 30.39 -19.07 -11.60
N PRO A 68 30.49 -19.08 -12.93
CA PRO A 68 31.55 -18.35 -13.62
C PRO A 68 31.33 -16.84 -13.56
N ALA A 69 32.43 -16.08 -13.68
CA ALA A 69 32.38 -14.62 -13.70
C ALA A 69 31.42 -14.08 -14.77
N GLY A 70 30.48 -13.22 -14.37
CA GLY A 70 29.52 -12.61 -15.27
C GLY A 70 28.16 -13.31 -15.35
N GLU A 71 28.03 -14.54 -14.82
CA GLU A 71 26.76 -15.26 -14.78
C GLU A 71 25.98 -15.10 -13.48
N GLU A 72 26.52 -14.36 -12.49
CA GLU A 72 25.98 -14.30 -11.14
C GLU A 72 24.53 -13.79 -11.15
N GLU A 73 24.27 -12.69 -11.87
CA GLU A 73 22.93 -12.10 -11.96
C GLU A 73 21.93 -13.04 -12.64
N LYS A 74 22.33 -13.69 -13.73
CA LYS A 74 21.47 -14.61 -14.48
C LYS A 74 21.08 -15.81 -13.63
N GLN A 75 22.05 -16.39 -12.92
CA GLN A 75 21.81 -17.54 -12.04
C GLN A 75 20.92 -17.17 -10.85
N VAL A 76 21.18 -16.03 -10.21
CA VAL A 76 20.36 -15.53 -9.10
C VAL A 76 18.92 -15.30 -9.56
N LYS A 77 18.70 -14.62 -10.69
CA LYS A 77 17.35 -14.39 -11.25
C LYS A 77 16.66 -15.69 -11.61
N GLN A 78 17.36 -16.63 -12.23
CA GLN A 78 16.80 -17.92 -12.60
C GLN A 78 16.40 -18.75 -11.36
N LEU A 79 17.22 -18.75 -10.30
CA LEU A 79 16.87 -19.42 -9.04
C LEU A 79 15.68 -18.77 -8.35
N LEU A 80 15.63 -17.43 -8.35
CA LEU A 80 14.51 -16.70 -7.78
C LEU A 80 13.21 -17.04 -8.52
N GLN A 81 13.24 -17.08 -9.86
CA GLN A 81 12.09 -17.43 -10.68
C GLN A 81 11.66 -18.89 -10.54
N ASN A 82 12.62 -19.83 -10.45
CA ASN A 82 12.32 -21.26 -10.49
C ASN A 82 11.97 -21.88 -9.14
N HIS A 83 12.63 -21.46 -8.05
CA HIS A 83 12.49 -22.10 -6.74
C HIS A 83 11.76 -21.21 -5.74
N VAL A 84 12.14 -19.94 -5.72
CA VAL A 84 11.71 -19.02 -4.67
C VAL A 84 10.25 -18.62 -4.89
N VAL A 85 9.76 -18.50 -6.14
CA VAL A 85 8.32 -18.29 -6.39
C VAL A 85 7.47 -19.48 -5.93
N THR A 86 7.92 -20.72 -6.10
CA THR A 86 7.11 -21.90 -5.76
C THR A 86 7.07 -22.15 -4.26
N GLU A 87 8.22 -22.07 -3.57
CA GLU A 87 8.25 -22.29 -2.11
C GLU A 87 7.79 -21.07 -1.33
N LEU A 88 8.14 -19.84 -1.71
CA LEU A 88 7.64 -18.67 -1.00
C LEU A 88 6.17 -18.40 -1.22
N ARG A 89 5.59 -18.74 -2.39
CA ARG A 89 4.13 -18.60 -2.55
C ARG A 89 3.42 -19.41 -1.46
N PHE A 90 3.93 -20.59 -1.13
CA PHE A 90 3.44 -21.40 -0.02
C PHE A 90 3.69 -20.78 1.36
N TYR A 91 4.84 -20.15 1.59
CA TYR A 91 5.11 -19.44 2.86
C TYR A 91 4.28 -18.16 3.01
N LEU A 92 4.12 -17.36 1.96
CA LEU A 92 3.28 -16.17 1.93
C LEU A 92 1.80 -16.52 2.11
N GLU A 93 1.34 -17.62 1.51
CA GLU A 93 -0.03 -18.14 1.68
C GLU A 93 -0.27 -18.68 3.10
N LYS A 94 0.75 -19.27 3.74
CA LYS A 94 0.68 -19.68 5.16
C LYS A 94 0.82 -18.54 6.17
N LEU A 95 1.40 -17.42 5.76
CA LEU A 95 1.51 -16.21 6.57
C LEU A 95 0.25 -15.33 6.48
N GLN A 96 -0.72 -15.68 5.62
CA GLN A 96 -2.06 -15.08 5.72
C GLN A 96 -2.71 -15.54 7.04
N PRO A 97 -3.23 -14.61 7.86
CA PRO A 97 -3.90 -14.97 9.09
C PRO A 97 -5.09 -15.87 8.76
N VAL A 98 -5.13 -17.06 9.38
CA VAL A 98 -6.27 -17.99 9.29
C VAL A 98 -7.53 -17.20 9.65
N GLU A 99 -8.38 -16.93 8.66
CA GLU A 99 -9.66 -16.28 8.88
C GLU A 99 -10.42 -17.09 9.93
N THR A 100 -10.53 -16.57 11.15
CA THR A 100 -11.39 -17.16 12.15
C THR A 100 -12.82 -17.05 11.63
N PRO A 101 -13.60 -18.15 11.59
CA PRO A 101 -14.94 -18.12 11.06
C PRO A 101 -15.77 -17.06 11.78
N PRO A 102 -16.58 -16.27 11.05
CA PRO A 102 -17.27 -15.12 11.60
C PRO A 102 -18.18 -15.53 12.77
N PRO A 103 -18.23 -14.73 13.85
CA PRO A 103 -19.10 -15.02 14.97
C PRO A 103 -20.55 -15.02 14.49
N LYS A 104 -21.26 -16.13 14.74
CA LYS A 104 -22.68 -16.25 14.45
C LYS A 104 -23.44 -15.14 15.19
N HIS A 105 -23.78 -14.07 14.47
CA HIS A 105 -24.66 -13.03 14.99
C HIS A 105 -26.05 -13.62 15.21
N ARG A 106 -26.37 -13.84 16.50
CA ARG A 106 -27.71 -14.15 16.97
C ARG A 106 -28.56 -12.88 16.85
N LEU A 107 -29.30 -12.77 15.75
CA LEU A 107 -30.37 -11.78 15.58
C LEU A 107 -31.51 -12.08 16.56
N GLU A 108 -31.52 -11.40 17.70
CA GLU A 108 -32.75 -11.25 18.50
C GLU A 108 -33.53 -10.04 17.99
N THR A 109 -34.61 -10.31 17.27
CA THR A 109 -35.65 -9.33 16.93
C THR A 109 -36.40 -8.92 18.20
N ARG A 110 -36.17 -7.69 18.67
CA ARG A 110 -36.95 -7.05 19.73
C ARG A 110 -38.21 -6.40 19.13
N LYS A 111 -39.36 -7.08 19.20
CA LYS A 111 -40.68 -6.47 18.99
C LYS A 111 -41.00 -5.51 20.15
N LYS A 112 -41.31 -4.26 19.82
CA LYS A 112 -42.01 -3.32 20.71
C LYS A 112 -43.47 -3.79 20.84
N SER A 113 -43.97 -3.92 22.06
CA SER A 113 -45.41 -3.83 22.34
C SER A 113 -45.60 -3.17 23.70
N SER A 114 -46.26 -2.02 23.68
CA SER A 114 -46.73 -1.28 24.84
C SER A 114 -48.10 -1.83 25.22
N GLN A 115 -48.29 -2.31 26.45
CA GLN A 115 -49.56 -2.18 27.18
C GLN A 115 -49.38 -2.57 28.65
N SER A 116 -49.85 -1.67 29.50
CA SER A 116 -50.10 -1.75 30.94
C SER A 116 -51.59 -2.12 31.16
N PRO A 117 -52.19 -2.24 32.37
CA PRO A 117 -51.68 -2.58 33.71
C PRO A 117 -52.47 -3.72 34.40
N ALA A 118 -52.03 -4.04 35.63
CA ALA A 118 -52.85 -4.37 36.82
C ALA A 118 -52.95 -5.84 37.30
N GLN A 119 -52.90 -5.91 38.64
CA GLN A 119 -53.52 -6.87 39.58
C GLN A 119 -52.59 -7.78 40.41
N ASN A 120 -52.57 -7.41 41.71
CA ASN A 120 -52.47 -8.17 42.96
C ASN A 120 -52.55 -9.71 42.91
N THR A 121 -51.72 -10.38 43.73
CA THR A 121 -52.09 -11.24 44.91
C THR A 121 -50.83 -11.95 45.45
N VAL A 122 -50.45 -11.81 46.73
CA VAL A 122 -50.84 -12.54 47.96
C VAL A 122 -50.07 -13.87 48.22
N ILE A 123 -49.10 -13.79 49.14
CA ILE A 123 -48.84 -14.60 50.37
C ILE A 123 -48.34 -16.07 50.33
N HIS A 124 -47.35 -16.32 51.25
CA HIS A 124 -46.89 -17.55 51.96
C HIS A 124 -45.92 -18.51 51.21
N ASN A 125 -44.90 -19.15 51.82
CA ASN A 125 -44.53 -19.33 53.23
C ASN A 125 -43.04 -19.76 53.42
N GLN A 126 -42.50 -19.32 54.56
CA GLN A 126 -41.51 -19.91 55.48
C GLN A 126 -40.56 -21.06 55.09
N GLY A 127 -39.27 -20.83 55.41
CA GLY A 127 -38.25 -21.86 55.68
C GLY A 127 -37.18 -21.32 56.64
N LYS A 128 -36.85 -22.12 57.66
CA LYS A 128 -36.28 -21.72 58.97
C LYS A 128 -34.76 -21.46 59.01
N LYS A 129 -34.39 -20.56 59.93
CA LYS A 129 -33.22 -20.50 60.84
C LYS A 129 -31.83 -20.98 60.36
N LYS A 130 -30.84 -20.08 60.47
CA LYS A 130 -29.70 -20.21 61.39
C LYS A 130 -29.11 -18.83 61.71
N GLU A 131 -29.01 -18.55 63.01
CA GLU A 131 -28.38 -17.36 63.58
C GLU A 131 -26.85 -17.44 63.40
N GLY A 132 -26.24 -16.30 63.06
CA GLY A 132 -24.78 -16.14 63.08
C GLY A 132 -24.27 -15.09 62.10
N SER A 133 -23.97 -13.88 62.60
CA SER A 133 -23.03 -12.92 61.99
C SER A 133 -23.40 -12.26 60.64
N VAL A 134 -24.55 -11.58 60.57
CA VAL A 134 -24.91 -10.72 59.42
C VAL A 134 -25.02 -9.25 59.86
N ARG A 135 -23.90 -8.63 60.23
CA ARG A 135 -23.82 -7.15 60.36
C ARG A 135 -22.67 -6.51 59.57
N ILE A 136 -21.80 -7.30 58.95
CA ILE A 136 -20.66 -6.77 58.17
C ILE A 136 -20.90 -6.86 56.64
N ILE A 137 -21.75 -7.79 56.17
CA ILE A 137 -21.97 -7.98 54.72
C ILE A 137 -22.87 -6.89 54.10
N PHE A 138 -23.82 -6.33 54.85
CA PHE A 138 -24.71 -5.29 54.32
C PHE A 138 -24.01 -3.94 54.06
N PHE A 139 -22.93 -3.63 54.79
CA PHE A 139 -22.13 -2.42 54.51
C PHE A 139 -21.22 -2.58 53.30
N MET A 140 -20.69 -3.79 53.03
CA MET A 140 -19.90 -4.04 51.81
C MET A 140 -20.76 -4.04 50.55
N VAL A 141 -21.97 -4.62 50.58
CA VAL A 141 -22.87 -4.60 49.41
C VAL A 141 -23.40 -3.17 49.15
N ALA A 142 -23.65 -2.38 50.18
CA ALA A 142 -24.02 -0.96 50.01
C ALA A 142 -22.86 -0.09 49.46
N LEU A 143 -21.60 -0.33 49.87
CA LEU A 143 -20.44 0.37 49.32
C LEU A 143 -20.11 -0.04 47.88
N ILE A 144 -20.40 -1.29 47.49
CA ILE A 144 -20.26 -1.75 46.10
C ILE A 144 -21.36 -1.13 45.22
N VAL A 145 -22.60 -0.98 45.73
CA VAL A 145 -23.70 -0.35 44.97
C VAL A 145 -23.55 1.18 44.88
N VAL A 146 -22.99 1.84 45.90
CA VAL A 146 -22.69 3.29 45.82
C VAL A 146 -21.49 3.57 44.90
N ASN A 147 -20.47 2.72 44.87
CA ASN A 147 -19.39 2.84 43.88
C ASN A 147 -19.83 2.48 42.45
N ALA A 148 -20.80 1.58 42.27
CA ALA A 148 -21.35 1.28 40.95
C ALA A 148 -22.27 2.39 40.41
N ALA A 149 -22.91 3.19 41.27
CA ALA A 149 -23.81 4.27 40.86
C ALA A 149 -23.08 5.61 40.58
N ILE A 150 -21.87 5.84 41.10
CA ILE A 150 -21.07 7.05 40.84
C ILE A 150 -20.31 6.99 39.49
N VAL A 151 -20.25 5.81 38.85
CA VAL A 151 -19.65 5.67 37.49
C VAL A 151 -20.56 6.23 36.39
N ILE A 152 -21.79 6.64 36.71
CA ILE A 152 -22.68 7.29 35.74
C ILE A 152 -22.35 8.78 35.65
N ALA A 153 -21.51 9.11 34.66
CA ALA A 153 -21.45 10.40 33.98
C ALA A 153 -21.06 11.63 34.82
N SER A 154 -19.87 11.64 35.42
CA SER A 154 -19.22 12.92 35.71
C SER A 154 -18.67 13.51 34.40
N PRO A 155 -19.22 14.65 33.89
CA PRO A 155 -18.70 15.31 32.69
C PRO A 155 -17.25 15.81 32.87
N TYR A 156 -16.73 15.80 34.11
CA TYR A 156 -15.38 16.24 34.43
C TYR A 156 -14.30 15.19 34.18
N ILE A 157 -14.65 13.91 34.04
CA ILE A 157 -13.66 12.85 33.74
C ILE A 157 -13.03 13.09 32.36
N GLY A 158 -13.80 13.53 31.36
CA GLY A 158 -13.27 13.86 30.04
C GLY A 158 -12.25 15.01 30.07
N ILE A 159 -12.46 16.00 30.93
CA ILE A 159 -11.57 17.16 31.09
C ILE A 159 -10.26 16.73 31.77
N LEU A 160 -10.34 15.92 32.83
CA LEU A 160 -9.15 15.40 33.52
C LEU A 160 -8.33 14.47 32.64
N CYS A 161 -8.98 13.62 31.85
CA CYS A 161 -8.31 12.74 30.91
C CYS A 161 -7.59 13.53 29.80
N GLY A 162 -8.17 14.67 29.37
CA GLY A 162 -7.52 15.62 28.46
C GLY A 162 -6.31 16.33 29.06
N MET A 163 -6.30 16.58 30.38
CA MET A 163 -5.15 17.18 31.07
C MET A 163 -4.01 16.17 31.31
N VAL A 164 -4.33 14.92 31.63
CA VAL A 164 -3.32 13.87 31.90
C VAL A 164 -2.78 13.24 30.60
N GLY A 165 -3.45 13.46 29.47
CA GLY A 165 -2.97 13.05 28.15
C GLY A 165 -3.00 11.54 27.90
N ASN A 166 -3.63 10.75 28.77
CA ASN A 166 -3.63 9.28 28.71
C ASN A 166 -5.05 8.70 28.57
N CYS A 167 -5.83 9.24 27.62
CA CYS A 167 -7.16 8.69 27.33
C CYS A 167 -7.05 7.36 26.57
N GLU A 168 -7.65 6.32 27.10
CA GLU A 168 -7.81 5.03 26.41
C GLU A 168 -8.57 5.17 25.08
N SER A 169 -9.47 6.16 24.99
CA SER A 169 -10.18 6.50 23.75
C SER A 169 -9.25 6.95 22.62
N TYR A 170 -8.14 7.64 22.91
CA TYR A 170 -7.19 8.06 21.89
C TYR A 170 -6.37 6.88 21.38
N LYS A 171 -5.97 5.96 22.27
CA LYS A 171 -5.31 4.70 21.89
C LYS A 171 -6.19 3.88 20.96
N ARG A 172 -7.47 3.74 21.29
CA ARG A 172 -8.42 3.00 20.44
C ARG A 172 -8.55 3.60 19.04
N LYS A 173 -8.66 4.94 18.94
CA LYS A 173 -8.71 5.63 17.64
C LYS A 173 -7.43 5.44 16.83
N LEU A 174 -6.27 5.48 17.49
CA LEU A 174 -4.98 5.24 16.85
C LEU A 174 -4.88 3.82 16.30
N GLU A 175 -5.26 2.81 17.09
CA GLU A 175 -5.24 1.41 16.65
C GLU A 175 -6.25 1.15 15.53
N GLU A 176 -7.47 1.72 15.61
CA GLU A 176 -8.45 1.62 14.53
C GLU A 176 -7.93 2.23 13.22
N ALA A 177 -7.24 3.38 13.30
CA ALA A 177 -6.66 4.01 12.12
C ALA A 177 -5.52 3.19 11.51
N LYS A 178 -4.67 2.54 12.34
CA LYS A 178 -3.62 1.63 11.86
C LYS A 178 -4.20 0.44 11.12
N VAL A 179 -5.20 -0.24 11.71
CA VAL A 179 -5.85 -1.39 11.07
C VAL A 179 -6.43 -1.02 9.71
N LYS A 180 -7.14 0.11 9.59
CA LYS A 180 -7.68 0.57 8.30
C LYS A 180 -6.58 0.93 7.29
N LEU A 181 -5.46 1.47 7.75
CA LEU A 181 -4.32 1.78 6.90
C LEU A 181 -3.68 0.49 6.37
N ASP A 182 -3.52 -0.52 7.22
CA ASP A 182 -2.99 -1.83 6.84
C ASP A 182 -3.94 -2.56 5.86
N GLU A 183 -5.25 -2.53 6.11
CA GLU A 183 -6.28 -3.06 5.21
C GLU A 183 -6.22 -2.40 3.82
N ALA A 184 -6.05 -1.08 3.76
CA ALA A 184 -5.94 -0.35 2.50
C ALA A 184 -4.62 -0.65 1.74
N GLN A 185 -3.58 -1.12 2.43
CA GLN A 185 -2.30 -1.50 1.82
C GLN A 185 -2.31 -2.92 1.24
N ILE A 186 -3.07 -3.85 1.83
CA ILE A 186 -3.09 -5.26 1.41
C ILE A 186 -3.75 -5.43 0.04
N LEU A 187 -4.75 -4.61 -0.28
CA LEU A 187 -5.50 -4.72 -1.53
C LEU A 187 -4.76 -3.99 -2.65
N GLU A 188 -4.25 -4.73 -3.64
CA GLU A 188 -3.84 -4.13 -4.92
C GLU A 188 -5.09 -3.79 -5.74
N PRO A 189 -5.38 -2.49 -5.95
CA PRO A 189 -6.55 -2.08 -6.72
C PRO A 189 -6.35 -2.44 -8.20
N GLN A 190 -7.43 -2.91 -8.81
CA GLN A 190 -7.49 -3.34 -10.20
C GLN A 190 -7.96 -2.22 -11.15
N ASP A 191 -8.65 -1.21 -10.60
CA ASP A 191 -9.25 -0.12 -11.37
C ASP A 191 -9.27 1.21 -10.60
N GLN A 192 -9.60 2.28 -11.32
CA GLN A 192 -9.65 3.65 -10.81
C GLN A 192 -10.65 3.80 -9.65
N ASP A 193 -11.83 3.16 -9.74
CA ASP A 193 -12.86 3.26 -8.71
C ASP A 193 -12.37 2.64 -7.39
N GLN A 194 -11.62 1.54 -7.47
CA GLN A 194 -10.97 0.92 -6.31
C GLN A 194 -9.86 1.80 -5.72
N LEU A 195 -9.05 2.45 -6.56
CA LEU A 195 -8.03 3.40 -6.10
C LEU A 195 -8.66 4.59 -5.35
N GLU A 196 -9.74 5.14 -5.89
CA GLU A 196 -10.49 6.23 -5.25
C GLU A 196 -11.14 5.78 -3.94
N GLY A 197 -11.73 4.58 -3.93
CA GLY A 197 -12.29 3.97 -2.73
C GLY A 197 -11.27 3.79 -1.63
N GLN A 198 -10.08 3.27 -1.96
CA GLN A 198 -8.97 3.11 -1.00
C GLN A 198 -8.47 4.46 -0.48
N ARG A 199 -8.30 5.47 -1.35
CA ARG A 199 -7.92 6.81 -0.95
C ARG A 199 -8.92 7.38 0.08
N ALA A 200 -10.21 7.28 -0.22
CA ALA A 200 -11.27 7.76 0.66
C ALA A 200 -11.29 7.02 2.01
N GLN A 201 -11.05 5.70 2.01
CA GLN A 201 -10.94 4.91 3.25
C GLN A 201 -9.78 5.38 4.13
N ILE A 202 -8.60 5.65 3.54
CA ILE A 202 -7.43 6.15 4.27
C ILE A 202 -7.73 7.55 4.84
N GLU A 203 -8.30 8.45 4.03
CA GLU A 203 -8.71 9.80 4.46
C GLU A 203 -9.68 9.73 5.65
N GLN A 204 -10.69 8.85 5.57
CA GLN A 204 -11.65 8.63 6.64
C GLN A 204 -11.01 8.03 7.90
N ALA A 205 -10.02 7.14 7.74
CA ALA A 205 -9.32 6.51 8.85
C ALA A 205 -8.48 7.52 9.66
N ILE A 206 -7.89 8.51 9.00
CA ILE A 206 -7.03 9.51 9.67
C ILE A 206 -7.77 10.76 10.16
N GLU A 207 -8.98 11.03 9.68
CA GLU A 207 -9.79 12.17 10.12
C GLU A 207 -9.94 12.24 11.65
N PRO A 208 -10.24 11.13 12.38
CA PRO A 208 -10.35 11.16 13.83
C PRO A 208 -9.04 11.46 14.56
N LEU A 209 -7.89 11.16 13.93
CA LEU A 209 -6.57 11.40 14.51
C LEU A 209 -6.24 12.89 14.58
N SER A 210 -6.74 13.68 13.63
CA SER A 210 -6.56 15.14 13.61
C SER A 210 -7.20 15.84 14.82
N LYS A 211 -8.15 15.17 15.48
CA LYS A 211 -8.88 15.66 16.65
C LYS A 211 -8.18 15.31 17.97
N ILE A 212 -7.08 14.55 17.95
CA ILE A 212 -6.30 14.20 19.15
C ILE A 212 -5.40 15.39 19.51
N PRO A 213 -5.47 15.91 20.75
CA PRO A 213 -4.71 17.08 21.14
C PRO A 213 -3.21 16.79 21.24
N LYS A 214 -2.37 17.80 20.94
CA LYS A 214 -0.91 17.66 20.86
C LYS A 214 -0.24 17.24 22.18
N ASN A 215 -0.88 17.51 23.31
CA ASN A 215 -0.41 17.12 24.65
C ASN A 215 -0.76 15.67 25.01
N ALA A 216 -1.47 14.93 24.16
CA ALA A 216 -1.75 13.52 24.41
C ALA A 216 -0.46 12.71 24.35
N GLN A 217 -0.30 11.75 25.27
CA GLN A 217 0.86 10.86 25.34
C GLN A 217 1.05 10.04 24.04
N VAL A 218 -0.06 9.76 23.33
CA VAL A 218 -0.07 9.06 22.06
C VAL A 218 0.24 9.95 20.85
N TYR A 219 0.33 11.27 21.02
CA TYR A 219 0.45 12.21 19.91
C TYR A 219 1.67 11.96 19.00
N PRO A 220 2.86 11.59 19.50
CA PRO A 220 3.99 11.24 18.61
C PRO A 220 3.67 10.08 17.66
N GLN A 221 2.90 9.09 18.12
CA GLN A 221 2.47 7.96 17.27
C GLN A 221 1.37 8.39 16.30
N VAL A 222 0.48 9.29 16.73
CA VAL A 222 -0.56 9.89 15.87
C VAL A 222 0.08 10.66 14.72
N GLU A 223 1.07 11.51 15.02
CA GLU A 223 1.81 12.29 14.02
C GLU A 223 2.50 11.38 13.00
N TYR A 224 3.15 10.31 13.46
CA TYR A 224 3.75 9.31 12.58
C TYR A 224 2.72 8.63 11.66
N VAL A 225 1.61 8.14 12.21
CA VAL A 225 0.55 7.49 11.41
C VAL A 225 -0.09 8.48 10.41
N GLN A 226 -0.27 9.74 10.79
CA GLN A 226 -0.76 10.78 9.88
C GLN A 226 0.21 11.02 8.72
N GLN A 227 1.51 11.12 8.98
CA GLN A 227 2.52 11.28 7.93
C GLN A 227 2.52 10.09 6.97
N LEU A 228 2.46 8.87 7.51
CA LEU A 228 2.41 7.64 6.72
C LEU A 228 1.15 7.58 5.82
N ALA A 229 -0.01 7.90 6.38
CA ALA A 229 -1.26 7.94 5.62
C ALA A 229 -1.27 9.04 4.55
N GLN A 230 -0.73 10.23 4.85
CA GLN A 230 -0.59 11.32 3.87
C GLN A 230 0.31 10.91 2.69
N LYS A 231 1.37 10.16 2.97
CA LYS A 231 2.23 9.60 1.93
C LYS A 231 1.46 8.60 1.05
N GLU A 232 0.70 7.69 1.66
CA GLU A 232 -0.09 6.70 0.92
C GLU A 232 -1.19 7.37 0.07
N ILE A 233 -1.88 8.38 0.60
CA ILE A 233 -2.85 9.19 -0.16
C ILE A 233 -2.21 9.79 -1.41
N LYS A 234 -1.01 10.39 -1.29
CA LYS A 234 -0.28 10.95 -2.45
C LYS A 234 0.09 9.88 -3.48
N ILE A 235 0.52 8.71 -3.04
CA ILE A 235 0.82 7.57 -3.92
C ILE A 235 -0.44 7.16 -4.71
N ARG A 236 -1.59 7.04 -4.03
CA ARG A 236 -2.86 6.67 -4.68
C ARG A 236 -3.35 7.75 -5.63
N GLN A 237 -3.24 9.02 -5.27
CA GLN A 237 -3.55 10.15 -6.16
C GLN A 237 -2.70 10.14 -7.43
N ALA A 238 -1.41 9.85 -7.32
CA ALA A 238 -0.54 9.71 -8.49
C ALA A 238 -0.97 8.54 -9.39
N LYS A 239 -1.34 7.38 -8.81
CA LYS A 239 -1.86 6.24 -9.57
C LYS A 239 -3.16 6.57 -10.32
N ILE A 240 -4.12 7.21 -9.65
CA ILE A 240 -5.38 7.67 -10.27
C ILE A 240 -5.09 8.58 -11.45
N PHE A 241 -4.20 9.56 -11.26
CA PHE A 241 -3.83 10.49 -12.32
C PHE A 241 -3.21 9.76 -13.54
N ILE A 242 -2.34 8.77 -13.30
CA ILE A 242 -1.74 7.96 -14.38
C ILE A 242 -2.81 7.17 -15.13
N GLU A 243 -3.77 6.55 -14.43
CA GLU A 243 -4.87 5.81 -15.06
C GLU A 243 -5.79 6.72 -15.87
N GLU A 244 -6.12 7.91 -15.36
CA GLU A 244 -6.91 8.91 -16.09
C GLU A 244 -6.19 9.36 -17.36
N ALA A 245 -4.88 9.60 -17.29
CA ALA A 245 -4.07 9.98 -18.45
C ALA A 245 -4.04 8.85 -19.50
N ASN A 246 -3.87 7.60 -19.07
CA ASN A 246 -3.89 6.44 -19.95
C ASN A 246 -5.27 6.25 -20.62
N LYS A 247 -6.35 6.43 -19.86
CA LYS A 247 -7.71 6.37 -20.40
C LYS A 247 -7.96 7.46 -21.43
N ALA A 248 -7.60 8.70 -21.13
CA ALA A 248 -7.72 9.82 -22.08
C ALA A 248 -6.91 9.58 -23.36
N HIS A 249 -5.73 8.96 -23.23
CA HIS A 249 -4.92 8.55 -24.38
C HIS A 249 -5.61 7.48 -25.23
N LEU A 250 -6.16 6.44 -24.60
CA LEU A 250 -6.91 5.38 -25.30
C LEU A 250 -8.16 5.91 -25.99
N ASP A 251 -8.93 6.78 -25.32
CA ASP A 251 -10.11 7.43 -25.91
C ASP A 251 -9.73 8.26 -27.13
N ALA A 252 -8.61 9.00 -27.06
CA ALA A 252 -8.08 9.75 -28.19
C ALA A 252 -7.70 8.82 -29.37
N LEU A 253 -7.02 7.70 -29.11
CA LEU A 253 -6.70 6.70 -30.14
C LEU A 253 -7.96 6.10 -30.78
N GLN A 254 -9.02 5.85 -30.01
CA GLN A 254 -10.29 5.36 -30.55
C GLN A 254 -11.00 6.40 -31.43
N GLU A 255 -10.98 7.68 -31.05
CA GLU A 255 -11.54 8.74 -31.89
C GLU A 255 -10.74 8.95 -33.19
N ILE A 256 -9.42 8.72 -33.13
CA ILE A 256 -8.53 8.71 -34.29
C ILE A 256 -8.90 7.60 -35.29
N ASP A 257 -9.28 6.41 -34.79
CA ASP A 257 -9.66 5.24 -35.59
C ASP A 257 -11.04 5.42 -36.24
N LYS A 258 -12.00 6.00 -35.49
CA LYS A 258 -13.35 6.29 -35.99
C LYS A 258 -13.41 7.40 -37.05
N SER A 259 -12.38 8.23 -37.18
CA SER A 259 -12.37 9.31 -38.18
C SER A 259 -12.03 8.75 -39.58
N GLU A 260 -12.98 8.08 -40.23
CA GLU A 260 -12.82 7.60 -41.62
C GLU A 260 -12.87 8.73 -42.65
N ASP A 261 -13.31 9.94 -42.27
CA ASP A 261 -13.63 10.98 -43.23
C ASP A 261 -13.04 12.37 -42.92
N ILE A 262 -12.68 13.05 -44.02
CA ILE A 262 -12.22 14.45 -44.17
C ILE A 262 -10.71 14.71 -44.06
N THR A 263 -10.14 14.97 -45.24
CA THR A 263 -8.85 15.59 -45.57
C THR A 263 -7.72 15.20 -44.63
N ILE A 264 -7.02 14.12 -44.97
CA ILE A 264 -5.88 13.54 -44.26
C ILE A 264 -4.94 14.59 -43.66
N LYS A 265 -4.74 15.76 -44.29
CA LYS A 265 -3.92 16.85 -43.74
C LYS A 265 -4.46 17.50 -42.46
N GLN A 266 -5.78 17.78 -42.37
CA GLN A 266 -6.40 18.38 -41.17
C GLN A 266 -6.59 17.36 -40.05
N SER A 267 -6.89 16.10 -40.41
CA SER A 267 -6.94 14.98 -39.45
C SER A 267 -5.55 14.73 -38.85
N VAL A 268 -4.50 14.72 -39.68
CA VAL A 268 -3.11 14.57 -39.19
C VAL A 268 -2.67 15.76 -38.34
N GLU A 269 -2.99 17.00 -38.72
CA GLU A 269 -2.62 18.17 -37.90
C GLU A 269 -3.31 18.18 -36.54
N LYS A 270 -4.59 17.78 -36.47
CA LYS A 270 -5.30 17.57 -35.19
C LYS A 270 -4.68 16.43 -34.38
N LYS A 271 -4.36 15.30 -35.01
CA LYS A 271 -3.70 14.15 -34.38
C LYS A 271 -2.34 14.53 -33.80
N CYS A 272 -1.53 15.29 -34.54
CA CYS A 272 -0.23 15.78 -34.07
C CYS A 272 -0.35 16.74 -32.88
N LYS A 273 -1.28 17.71 -32.91
CA LYS A 273 -1.51 18.62 -31.77
C LYS A 273 -1.97 17.87 -30.52
N PHE A 274 -2.74 16.79 -30.69
CA PHE A 274 -3.18 15.96 -29.57
C PHE A 274 -2.03 15.14 -28.97
N ILE A 275 -1.16 14.58 -29.81
CA ILE A 275 0.06 13.88 -29.37
C ILE A 275 1.00 14.84 -28.61
N GLU A 276 1.16 16.06 -29.11
CA GLU A 276 1.98 17.10 -28.48
C GLU A 276 1.42 17.50 -27.09
N GLN A 277 0.09 17.66 -26.97
CA GLN A 277 -0.55 17.88 -25.68
C GLN A 277 -0.39 16.69 -24.73
N ALA A 278 -0.52 15.45 -25.22
CA ALA A 278 -0.29 14.26 -24.42
C ALA A 278 1.16 14.16 -23.93
N GLU A 279 2.15 14.52 -24.76
CA GLU A 279 3.56 14.60 -24.38
C GLU A 279 3.79 15.62 -23.26
N ILE A 280 3.15 16.81 -23.35
CA ILE A 280 3.21 17.84 -22.30
C ILE A 280 2.57 17.35 -20.99
N PHE A 281 1.40 16.70 -21.06
CA PHE A 281 0.74 16.14 -19.87
C PHE A 281 1.60 15.06 -19.21
N TRP A 282 2.15 14.15 -20.00
CA TRP A 282 3.00 13.07 -19.51
C TRP A 282 4.27 13.60 -18.86
N THR A 283 4.99 14.53 -19.52
CA THR A 283 6.20 15.14 -18.98
C THR A 283 5.92 15.92 -17.68
N THR A 284 4.83 16.68 -17.61
CA THR A 284 4.40 17.38 -16.39
C THR A 284 4.08 16.40 -15.25
N ALA A 285 3.46 15.26 -15.56
CA ALA A 285 3.15 14.23 -14.58
C ALA A 285 4.42 13.59 -14.01
N MET A 286 5.35 13.25 -14.89
CA MET A 286 6.66 12.68 -14.53
C MET A 286 7.48 13.64 -13.68
N GLU A 287 7.47 14.94 -13.99
CA GLU A 287 8.13 15.97 -13.18
C GLU A 287 7.54 16.05 -11.77
N LYS A 288 6.20 16.04 -11.64
CA LYS A 288 5.52 16.04 -10.35
C LYS A 288 5.78 14.77 -9.55
N GLU A 289 5.83 13.62 -10.20
CA GLU A 289 6.19 12.36 -9.56
C GLU A 289 7.64 12.40 -9.07
N GLN A 290 8.58 12.87 -9.90
CA GLN A 290 9.98 13.02 -9.50
C GLN A 290 10.15 14.03 -8.36
N GLU A 291 9.40 15.12 -8.35
CA GLU A 291 9.36 16.06 -7.22
C GLU A 291 8.83 15.39 -5.95
N ALA A 292 7.77 14.59 -6.06
CA ALA A 292 7.22 13.83 -4.94
C ALA A 292 8.20 12.78 -4.42
N ILE A 293 8.88 12.05 -5.32
CA ILE A 293 9.96 11.13 -5.00
C ILE A 293 11.08 11.84 -4.26
N ASN A 294 11.53 13.00 -4.75
CA ASN A 294 12.62 13.76 -4.12
C ASN A 294 12.22 14.21 -2.70
N LYS A 295 11.00 14.71 -2.53
CA LYS A 295 10.45 15.09 -1.20
C LYS A 295 10.30 13.90 -0.26
N VAL A 296 10.07 12.70 -0.79
CA VAL A 296 9.96 11.47 -0.01
C VAL A 296 11.33 10.84 0.26
N GLY A 297 12.32 11.02 -0.61
CA GLY A 297 13.70 10.56 -0.44
C GLY A 297 14.44 11.28 0.68
N GLU A 298 13.99 12.48 1.07
CA GLU A 298 14.43 13.16 2.30
C GLU A 298 13.98 12.43 3.59
N LEU A 299 13.05 11.47 3.48
CA LEU A 299 12.64 10.58 4.57
C LEU A 299 13.37 9.24 4.39
N GLU A 300 14.42 9.00 5.18
CA GLU A 300 15.44 7.93 5.07
C GLU A 300 14.97 6.46 4.93
N GLN A 301 13.67 6.15 4.84
CA GLN A 301 13.16 4.77 4.83
C GLN A 301 12.42 4.35 3.55
N VAL A 302 12.68 4.98 2.39
CA VAL A 302 11.83 4.79 1.19
C VAL A 302 12.60 4.38 -0.08
N GLU A 303 13.86 3.96 0.02
CA GLU A 303 14.67 3.58 -1.16
C GLU A 303 13.98 2.55 -2.08
N GLY A 304 13.29 1.57 -1.51
CA GLY A 304 12.61 0.53 -2.30
C GLY A 304 11.43 1.04 -3.15
N LEU A 305 10.69 2.05 -2.68
CA LEU A 305 9.58 2.65 -3.43
C LEU A 305 10.09 3.65 -4.46
N VAL A 306 11.18 4.37 -4.15
CA VAL A 306 11.87 5.24 -5.10
C VAL A 306 12.40 4.43 -6.28
N GLN A 307 13.07 3.30 -6.02
CA GLN A 307 13.55 2.40 -7.07
C GLN A 307 12.42 1.79 -7.90
N TYR A 308 11.31 1.40 -7.27
CA TYR A 308 10.14 0.87 -7.98
C TYR A 308 9.53 1.92 -8.93
N SER A 309 9.28 3.13 -8.44
CA SER A 309 8.78 4.25 -9.25
C SER A 309 9.74 4.58 -10.39
N GLN A 310 11.04 4.70 -10.13
CA GLN A 310 12.05 4.94 -11.18
C GLN A 310 12.05 3.85 -12.25
N THR A 311 11.87 2.58 -11.86
CA THR A 311 11.80 1.45 -12.79
C THR A 311 10.54 1.52 -13.64
N LEU A 312 9.39 1.78 -13.02
CA LEU A 312 8.10 1.92 -13.70
C LEU A 312 8.14 3.10 -14.69
N ASN A 313 8.71 4.22 -14.27
CA ASN A 313 8.90 5.41 -15.10
C ASN A 313 9.82 5.16 -16.29
N LYS A 314 10.91 4.42 -16.07
CA LYS A 314 11.79 4.01 -17.17
C LYS A 314 11.07 3.08 -18.16
N GLN A 315 10.24 2.17 -17.67
CA GLN A 315 9.46 1.25 -18.50
C GLN A 315 8.37 1.99 -19.29
N ASN A 316 7.65 2.91 -18.64
CA ASN A 316 6.62 3.72 -19.29
C ASN A 316 7.23 4.65 -20.34
N LEU A 317 8.37 5.28 -20.05
CA LEU A 317 9.10 6.09 -21.01
C LEU A 317 9.55 5.26 -22.22
N ALA A 318 10.04 4.04 -22.00
CA ALA A 318 10.43 3.14 -23.08
C ALA A 318 9.21 2.72 -23.93
N ASN A 319 8.08 2.41 -23.30
CA ASN A 319 6.83 2.09 -24.01
C ASN A 319 6.34 3.28 -24.84
N TYR A 320 6.39 4.49 -24.29
CA TYR A 320 6.04 5.72 -25.00
C TYR A 320 6.96 5.98 -26.19
N GLN A 321 8.28 5.82 -26.02
CA GLN A 321 9.24 5.95 -27.11
C GLN A 321 8.97 4.93 -28.22
N SER A 322 8.70 3.67 -27.88
CA SER A 322 8.32 2.64 -28.85
C SER A 322 7.03 3.01 -29.61
N LEU A 323 6.00 3.50 -28.92
CA LEU A 323 4.75 3.96 -29.54
C LEU A 323 4.99 5.17 -30.47
N LYS A 324 5.85 6.10 -30.08
CA LYS A 324 6.23 7.26 -30.88
C LYS A 324 6.98 6.83 -32.15
N GLU A 325 7.89 5.86 -32.04
CA GLU A 325 8.63 5.28 -33.17
C GLU A 325 7.69 4.51 -34.12
N ASP A 326 6.77 3.70 -33.60
CA ASP A 326 5.77 2.99 -34.39
C ASP A 326 4.84 3.95 -35.13
N ALA A 327 4.35 4.99 -34.43
CA ALA A 327 3.54 6.04 -35.06
C ALA A 327 4.33 6.76 -36.15
N ALA A 328 5.58 7.15 -35.88
CA ALA A 328 6.45 7.80 -36.87
C ALA A 328 6.73 6.89 -38.08
N SER A 329 6.90 5.58 -37.86
CA SER A 329 7.09 4.59 -38.92
C SER A 329 5.83 4.44 -39.78
N GLN A 330 4.65 4.33 -39.17
CA GLN A 330 3.38 4.32 -39.90
C GLN A 330 3.16 5.61 -40.70
N PHE A 331 3.49 6.77 -40.12
CA PHE A 331 3.43 8.05 -40.81
C PHE A 331 4.42 8.14 -41.98
N SER A 332 5.64 7.65 -41.80
CA SER A 332 6.67 7.58 -42.86
C SER A 332 6.20 6.69 -44.01
N ASN A 333 5.62 5.54 -43.71
CA ASN A 333 5.06 4.62 -44.71
C ASN A 333 3.88 5.24 -45.47
N ILE A 334 2.99 5.95 -44.77
CA ILE A 334 1.87 6.68 -45.40
C ILE A 334 2.40 7.80 -46.31
N LEU A 335 3.44 8.53 -45.89
CA LEU A 335 4.07 9.58 -46.69
C LEU A 335 4.83 8.99 -47.89
N GLN A 336 5.53 7.87 -47.74
CA GLN A 336 6.21 7.18 -48.84
C GLN A 336 5.22 6.61 -49.86
N CYS A 337 4.08 6.04 -49.45
CA CYS A 337 3.02 5.61 -50.36
C CYS A 337 2.37 6.78 -51.14
N ARG A 338 2.53 8.03 -50.68
CA ARG A 338 1.90 9.21 -51.28
C ARG A 338 2.85 10.08 -52.09
N LEU A 339 4.14 10.07 -51.75
CA LEU A 339 5.20 10.83 -52.43
C LEU A 339 6.06 9.95 -53.35
N GLY A 340 6.08 8.63 -53.13
CA GLY A 340 6.60 7.64 -54.06
C GLY A 340 5.58 7.43 -55.17
N GLY A 341 5.65 8.29 -56.19
CA GLY A 341 4.69 8.34 -57.28
C GLY A 341 4.47 6.98 -57.96
N ASP A 342 3.21 6.55 -57.99
CA ASP A 342 2.73 5.71 -59.06
C ASP A 342 2.92 6.50 -60.38
N PRO A 343 3.71 6.03 -61.36
CA PRO A 343 3.97 6.74 -62.61
C PRO A 343 2.72 6.92 -63.50
N ILE A 344 1.56 6.43 -63.06
CA ILE A 344 0.29 6.48 -63.79
C ILE A 344 -0.40 7.85 -63.62
N TRP A 345 -0.19 8.56 -62.51
CA TRP A 345 -0.86 9.85 -62.29
C TRP A 345 -0.31 11.02 -63.13
N ASN A 346 0.89 10.87 -63.70
CA ASN A 346 1.53 11.92 -64.50
C ASN A 346 1.13 11.87 -66.00
N LYS A 347 0.28 10.93 -66.42
CA LYS A 347 -0.19 10.82 -67.81
C LYS A 347 -1.57 11.41 -68.09
N GLN A 348 -2.36 11.78 -67.07
CA GLN A 348 -3.70 12.34 -67.28
C GLN A 348 -3.78 13.86 -67.30
N ASN A 349 -2.69 14.58 -67.02
CA ASN A 349 -2.64 16.06 -67.05
C ASN A 349 -1.76 16.65 -68.17
N GLN A 350 -1.35 15.85 -69.15
CA GLN A 350 -0.79 16.40 -70.39
C GLN A 350 -1.97 16.78 -71.30
N SER A 351 -2.24 18.08 -71.36
CA SER A 351 -3.14 18.67 -72.34
C SER A 351 -2.71 18.27 -73.75
N PRO A 352 -3.62 17.85 -74.64
CA PRO A 352 -3.29 17.66 -76.04
C PRO A 352 -3.14 19.05 -76.69
N ASP A 353 -1.93 19.36 -77.13
CA ASP A 353 -1.68 20.37 -78.16
C ASP A 353 -1.73 19.72 -79.55
#